data_AF-K5ZJP0-F1
#
_entry.id   AF-K5ZJP0-F1
#
_cell.length_a   1.000
_cell.length_b   1.000
_cell.length_c   1.000
_cell.angle_alpha   90.00
_cell.angle_beta   90.00
_cell.angle_gamma   90.00
#
_symmetry.space_group_name_H-M   'P 1'
#
loop_
_entity.id
_entity.type
_entity.pdbx_description
1 polymer ?
#
loop_
_entity_poly.entity_id
_entity_poly.type
_entity_poly.pdbx_seq_one_letter_code
_entity_poly.pdbx_strand_id
1 'polypeptide(L)'
;SEKKERLYYRVYLGGNETDDFNLLENKNYHWTVNINNANYTNDPRIQLLDQTPVESSNLQPTSNCFMMRPGTNICFNPYKHEAGTNGWNTELTTGAIIQSQKTIDHVEVLWQTKDAGTSGDLVMGYVIDDNNHENLVNLTNGNDINSARIHVKVPVTNGGNAVIAAKNSSGTIVWSWHIWISDYVPVGLSGDITTINRNKAIEAAQNATQEGMVQVYGGISWTDPNGAFYRCVIMDRHLGAIRAGMQTNQLDGVRTFGLLYQGGRKDPFFSSADGTTNEAKTIYNGNGVEVSIDRSFSFTTYQQTIEHPLAFCRNDDAMANKPNAWNGDKAKTIYDPCPQGWRVPSSEYLNNANQTAGGYDQRDGDAKSALFAGFGFSNSSYVTAKTNSDDLLTPGNILYYDGTALHEMSEGKNKSSFPGSGYLYIGGSGESKENNSKKSAFFPGVSLREQASANYRANNSNNALYLWSSTQNNKPGNMPFLEFNQISADNTVAGKVNLCFQLNDHRIYGFSVRCIQDNIFDREPADYQADLKK
;
A
#
# COMPACT_ATOMS: atom_id res chain seq x y z
N SER A 1 19.43 33.74 22.24
CA SER A 1 18.49 32.62 22.08
C SER A 1 19.25 31.34 22.37
N GLU A 2 18.69 30.45 23.18
CA GLU A 2 19.20 29.08 23.25
C GLU A 2 19.08 28.47 21.86
N LYS A 3 20.20 27.99 21.29
CA LYS A 3 20.16 27.27 20.03
C LYS A 3 19.52 25.90 20.31
N LYS A 4 18.30 25.69 19.82
CA LYS A 4 17.58 24.41 19.91
C LYS A 4 18.08 23.44 18.83
N GLU A 5 19.36 23.08 18.93
CA GLU A 5 20.07 22.28 17.93
C GLU A 5 20.64 21.03 18.60
N ARG A 6 20.40 19.86 18.00
CA ARG A 6 21.05 18.59 18.38
C ARG A 6 21.85 18.06 17.20
N LEU A 7 23.05 17.55 17.46
CA LEU A 7 23.89 16.92 16.44
C LEU A 7 23.78 15.41 16.57
N TYR A 8 23.58 14.74 15.44
CA TYR A 8 23.63 13.29 15.37
C TYR A 8 24.87 12.86 14.58
N TYR A 9 25.58 11.87 15.11
CA TYR A 9 26.73 11.25 14.47
C TYR A 9 26.39 9.80 14.20
N ARG A 10 26.63 9.34 12.97
CA ARG A 10 26.54 7.92 12.62
C ARG A 10 27.94 7.41 12.30
N VAL A 11 28.31 6.31 12.95
CA VAL A 11 29.60 5.65 12.74
C VAL A 11 29.30 4.29 12.14
N TYR A 12 29.85 4.03 10.97
CA TYR A 12 29.72 2.72 10.31
C TYR A 12 30.93 1.88 10.62
N LEU A 13 30.69 0.56 10.76
CA LEU A 13 31.78 -0.38 10.92
C LEU A 13 32.43 -0.71 9.57
N GLY A 14 33.76 -0.68 9.47
CA GLY A 14 34.45 -0.89 8.20
C GLY A 14 35.97 -0.75 8.22
N GLY A 15 36.58 -0.66 7.03
CA GLY A 15 38.02 -0.40 6.87
C GLY A 15 38.45 1.00 7.30
N ASN A 16 39.68 1.39 6.95
CA ASN A 16 40.24 2.70 7.32
C ASN A 16 39.74 3.86 6.43
N GLU A 17 39.13 3.53 5.30
CA GLU A 17 38.65 4.54 4.34
C GLU A 17 37.20 4.96 4.66
N THR A 18 36.84 6.20 4.36
CA THR A 18 35.51 6.76 4.68
C THR A 18 34.35 6.13 3.90
N ASP A 19 34.66 5.33 2.88
CA ASP A 19 33.74 4.61 2.01
C ASP A 19 33.91 3.07 2.06
N ASP A 20 34.84 2.56 2.87
CA ASP A 20 35.03 1.12 3.07
C ASP A 20 34.21 0.61 4.25
N PHE A 21 32.99 0.16 3.98
CA PHE A 21 32.08 -0.42 4.97
C PHE A 21 32.19 -1.94 5.08
N ASN A 22 33.25 -2.56 4.54
CA ASN A 22 33.38 -4.01 4.54
C ASN A 22 33.77 -4.56 5.91
N LEU A 23 33.05 -5.61 6.33
CA LEU A 23 33.37 -6.38 7.53
C LEU A 23 34.10 -7.67 7.13
N LEU A 24 35.20 -7.95 7.81
CA LEU A 24 36.04 -9.11 7.59
C LEU A 24 35.86 -10.09 8.75
N GLU A 25 35.73 -11.37 8.40
CA GLU A 25 35.65 -12.44 9.37
C GLU A 25 36.92 -12.48 10.25
N ASN A 26 36.73 -12.74 11.55
CA ASN A 26 37.80 -12.85 12.54
C ASN A 26 38.71 -11.60 12.65
N LYS A 27 38.16 -10.40 12.39
CA LYS A 27 38.89 -9.13 12.54
C LYS A 27 38.32 -8.30 13.68
N ASN A 28 39.20 -7.85 14.58
CA ASN A 28 38.86 -6.86 15.61
C ASN A 28 38.96 -5.46 15.02
N TYR A 29 37.89 -4.69 15.17
CA TYR A 29 37.81 -3.29 14.75
C TYR A 29 37.93 -2.40 15.98
N HIS A 30 38.93 -1.52 16.00
CA HIS A 30 39.15 -0.53 17.05
C HIS A 30 39.12 0.86 16.44
N TRP A 31 38.22 1.74 16.93
CA TRP A 31 38.18 3.14 16.52
C TRP A 31 38.20 4.09 17.70
N THR A 32 38.78 5.26 17.45
CA THR A 32 38.63 6.44 18.29
C THR A 32 37.89 7.48 17.47
N VAL A 33 36.70 7.86 17.92
CA VAL A 33 35.87 8.87 17.23
C VAL A 33 36.14 10.23 17.87
N ASN A 34 36.86 11.09 17.15
CA ASN A 34 37.16 12.45 17.60
C ASN A 34 36.19 13.46 16.96
N ILE A 35 35.31 14.05 17.77
CA ILE A 35 34.38 15.09 17.33
C ILE A 35 34.99 16.46 17.67
N ASN A 36 35.67 17.07 16.70
CA ASN A 36 36.44 18.30 16.92
C ASN A 36 35.64 19.58 16.68
N ASN A 37 34.60 19.55 15.83
CA ASN A 37 33.70 20.67 15.58
C ASN A 37 32.33 20.21 15.08
N ALA A 38 31.38 21.14 15.05
CA ALA A 38 30.00 20.96 14.58
C ALA A 38 29.77 21.65 13.23
N ASN A 39 30.66 21.43 12.24
CA ASN A 39 30.61 22.14 10.96
C ASN A 39 29.57 21.54 9.98
N TYR A 40 28.31 21.43 10.40
CA TYR A 40 27.22 20.85 9.58
C TYR A 40 26.95 21.60 8.27
N THR A 41 27.45 22.84 8.13
CA THR A 41 27.33 23.61 6.89
C THR A 41 28.29 23.16 5.79
N ASN A 42 29.43 22.56 6.14
CA ASN A 42 30.44 22.14 5.18
C ASN A 42 30.81 20.65 5.27
N ASP A 43 30.45 19.96 6.36
CA ASP A 43 30.66 18.53 6.55
C ASP A 43 29.35 17.78 6.33
N PRO A 44 29.16 17.12 5.17
CA PRO A 44 27.92 16.43 4.83
C PRO A 44 27.63 15.20 5.73
N ARG A 45 28.58 14.79 6.57
CA ARG A 45 28.40 13.70 7.55
C ARG A 45 27.69 14.17 8.82
N ILE A 46 27.65 15.48 9.08
CA ILE A 46 27.05 16.07 10.27
C ILE A 46 25.68 16.64 9.90
N GLN A 47 24.62 16.04 10.43
CA GLN A 47 23.25 16.52 10.20
C GLN A 47 22.78 17.37 11.38
N LEU A 48 22.28 18.56 11.07
CA LEU A 48 21.61 19.42 12.05
C LEU A 48 20.18 18.94 12.26
N LEU A 49 19.83 18.60 13.51
CA LEU A 49 18.45 18.42 13.91
C LEU A 49 17.90 19.76 14.39
N ASP A 50 17.13 20.40 13.51
CA ASP A 50 16.30 21.55 13.84
C ASP A 50 15.13 21.08 14.73
N GLN A 51 15.10 21.56 15.97
CA GLN A 51 14.08 21.25 16.95
C GLN A 51 12.91 22.25 16.94
N THR A 52 12.87 23.16 15.96
CA THR A 52 11.76 24.10 15.82
C THR A 52 10.48 23.33 15.45
N PRO A 53 9.36 23.56 16.16
CA PRO A 53 8.08 22.98 15.79
C PRO A 53 7.76 23.22 14.31
N VAL A 54 7.36 22.18 13.59
CA VAL A 54 6.94 22.35 12.21
C VAL A 54 5.66 23.15 12.17
N GLU A 55 5.66 24.19 11.34
CA GLU A 55 4.45 24.85 10.89
C GLU A 55 4.46 24.91 9.37
N SER A 56 3.28 24.76 8.79
CA SER A 56 3.08 24.79 7.34
C SER A 56 1.76 25.46 7.03
N SER A 57 1.77 26.32 6.03
CA SER A 57 0.58 26.94 5.44
C SER A 57 0.02 26.13 4.26
N ASN A 58 0.71 25.06 3.85
CA ASN A 58 0.31 24.20 2.75
C ASN A 58 -0.81 23.24 3.18
N LEU A 59 -2.04 23.76 3.21
CA LEU A 59 -3.22 23.01 3.62
C LEU A 59 -3.60 21.95 2.59
N GLN A 60 -3.69 20.71 3.03
CA GLN A 60 -4.11 19.56 2.25
C GLN A 60 -5.46 19.01 2.74
N PRO A 61 -6.32 18.51 1.84
CA PRO A 61 -7.50 17.75 2.24
C PRO A 61 -7.12 16.46 2.95
N THR A 62 -7.89 16.11 3.98
CA THR A 62 -7.57 14.96 4.83
C THR A 62 -8.08 13.66 4.20
N SER A 63 -7.20 12.68 4.07
CA SER A 63 -7.49 11.27 3.78
C SER A 63 -6.66 10.40 4.75
N ASN A 64 -6.71 9.06 4.66
CA ASN A 64 -5.88 8.20 5.51
C ASN A 64 -4.43 8.06 5.06
N CYS A 65 -4.12 8.44 3.81
CA CYS A 65 -2.77 8.41 3.27
C CYS A 65 -2.40 9.73 2.60
N PHE A 66 -1.31 10.36 3.02
CA PHE A 66 -0.76 11.54 2.35
C PHE A 66 0.39 11.12 1.45
N MET A 67 0.24 11.34 0.14
CA MET A 67 1.36 11.26 -0.79
C MET A 67 2.15 12.55 -0.73
N MET A 68 3.38 12.47 -0.24
CA MET A 68 4.25 13.63 -0.05
C MET A 68 5.53 13.46 -0.85
N ARG A 69 5.92 14.50 -1.60
CA ARG A 69 7.25 14.51 -2.21
C ARG A 69 8.30 14.73 -1.13
N PRO A 70 9.50 14.11 -1.26
CA PRO A 70 10.62 14.45 -0.41
C PRO A 70 10.85 15.98 -0.36
N GLY A 71 11.10 16.51 0.84
CA GLY A 71 11.32 17.95 1.05
C GLY A 71 10.06 18.81 1.13
N THR A 72 8.87 18.21 1.29
CA THR A 72 7.61 18.97 1.40
C THR A 72 7.06 18.99 2.82
N ASN A 73 6.49 20.14 3.20
CA ASN A 73 5.73 20.27 4.44
C ASN A 73 4.26 20.49 4.10
N ILE A 74 3.37 19.89 4.87
CA ILE A 74 1.91 20.06 4.73
C ILE A 74 1.28 20.38 6.07
N CYS A 75 0.04 20.84 6.04
CA CYS A 75 -0.84 20.75 7.19
C CYS A 75 -2.23 20.27 6.77
N PHE A 76 -2.99 19.68 7.68
CA PHE A 76 -4.35 19.24 7.41
C PHE A 76 -5.21 19.31 8.68
N ASN A 77 -6.53 19.34 8.51
CA ASN A 77 -7.44 19.30 9.66
C ASN A 77 -7.76 17.84 10.02
N PRO A 78 -7.37 17.34 11.21
CA PRO A 78 -7.52 15.93 11.55
C PRO A 78 -8.98 15.48 11.73
N TYR A 79 -9.90 16.42 12.00
CA TYR A 79 -11.31 16.14 12.17
C TYR A 79 -12.08 16.08 10.85
N LYS A 80 -11.47 16.51 9.74
CA LYS A 80 -12.05 16.38 8.39
C LYS A 80 -11.61 15.07 7.74
N HIS A 81 -12.38 14.61 6.76
CA HIS A 81 -12.01 13.49 5.89
C HIS A 81 -12.75 13.59 4.56
N GLU A 82 -12.08 13.40 3.43
CA GLU A 82 -12.70 13.51 2.09
C GLU A 82 -13.86 12.54 1.87
N ALA A 83 -13.73 11.31 2.37
CA ALA A 83 -14.75 10.28 2.36
C ALA A 83 -15.71 10.34 3.58
N GLY A 84 -15.64 11.42 4.35
CA GLY A 84 -16.45 11.65 5.53
C GLY A 84 -17.83 12.17 5.21
N THR A 85 -18.85 11.81 6.00
CA THR A 85 -20.18 12.41 5.85
C THR A 85 -20.09 13.92 6.03
N ASN A 86 -20.50 14.69 5.01
CA ASN A 86 -20.34 16.15 4.95
C ASN A 86 -18.89 16.63 5.14
N GLY A 87 -17.90 15.80 4.79
CA GLY A 87 -16.47 16.10 4.91
C GLY A 87 -15.88 15.91 6.30
N TRP A 88 -16.61 15.27 7.23
CA TRP A 88 -16.18 15.05 8.61
C TRP A 88 -15.71 13.62 8.86
N ASN A 89 -14.64 13.47 9.66
CA ASN A 89 -14.24 12.18 10.20
C ASN A 89 -15.25 11.75 11.28
N THR A 90 -16.18 10.87 10.92
CA THR A 90 -17.28 10.44 11.79
C THR A 90 -16.82 9.62 13.00
N GLU A 91 -15.55 9.20 13.07
CA GLU A 91 -14.97 8.55 14.25
C GLU A 91 -14.47 9.55 15.29
N LEU A 92 -14.20 10.79 14.87
CA LEU A 92 -13.67 11.84 15.74
C LEU A 92 -14.70 12.92 16.07
N THR A 93 -15.70 13.11 15.22
CA THR A 93 -16.65 14.23 15.31
C THR A 93 -18.03 13.88 14.76
N THR A 94 -19.06 14.55 15.27
CA THR A 94 -20.43 14.53 14.69
C THR A 94 -20.64 15.56 13.58
N GLY A 95 -19.61 16.34 13.24
CA GLY A 95 -19.66 17.50 12.36
C GLY A 95 -20.05 18.80 13.04
N ALA A 96 -20.52 18.74 14.30
CA ALA A 96 -20.81 19.91 15.13
C ALA A 96 -19.86 20.00 16.34
N ILE A 97 -19.54 18.85 16.94
CA ILE A 97 -18.68 18.75 18.12
C ILE A 97 -17.70 17.59 17.98
N ILE A 98 -16.55 17.71 18.65
CA ILE A 98 -15.62 16.61 18.83
C ILE A 98 -16.29 15.56 19.74
N GLN A 99 -16.21 14.28 19.38
CA GLN A 99 -16.80 13.20 20.16
C GLN A 99 -16.07 13.02 21.52
N SER A 100 -16.76 12.42 22.49
CA SER A 100 -16.18 12.12 23.80
C SER A 100 -14.89 11.33 23.67
N GLN A 101 -13.84 11.73 24.41
CA GLN A 101 -12.51 11.11 24.39
C GLN A 101 -11.80 11.13 23.02
N LYS A 102 -12.30 11.91 22.04
CA LYS A 102 -11.70 12.06 20.70
C LYS A 102 -10.95 13.37 20.49
N THR A 103 -10.94 14.26 21.49
CA THR A 103 -10.10 15.46 21.46
C THR A 103 -8.64 15.07 21.38
N ILE A 104 -7.99 15.53 20.31
CA ILE A 104 -6.57 15.30 20.07
C ILE A 104 -5.78 16.27 20.96
N ASP A 105 -4.91 15.70 21.76
CA ASP A 105 -4.05 16.38 22.72
C ASP A 105 -2.61 16.47 22.19
N HIS A 106 -2.11 15.39 21.58
CA HIS A 106 -0.79 15.33 20.99
C HIS A 106 -0.75 14.44 19.74
N VAL A 107 0.29 14.63 18.93
CA VAL A 107 0.58 13.85 17.73
C VAL A 107 2.01 13.36 17.75
N GLU A 108 2.25 12.18 17.19
CA GLU A 108 3.58 11.56 17.19
C GLU A 108 3.85 10.80 15.90
N VAL A 109 5.13 10.55 15.65
CA VAL A 109 5.60 9.58 14.65
C VAL A 109 5.58 8.22 15.33
N LEU A 110 4.61 7.39 14.96
CA LEU A 110 4.44 6.06 15.52
C LEU A 110 5.53 5.10 15.00
N TRP A 111 5.71 5.10 13.68
CA TRP A 111 6.82 4.39 13.05
C TRP A 111 7.17 5.01 11.70
N GLN A 112 8.37 4.74 11.21
CA GLN A 112 8.86 5.16 9.92
C GLN A 112 9.91 4.19 9.36
N THR A 113 10.11 4.20 8.05
CA THR A 113 11.20 3.47 7.38
C THR A 113 12.46 4.32 7.29
N LYS A 114 13.57 3.70 6.88
CA LYS A 114 14.71 4.44 6.33
C LYS A 114 14.64 4.49 4.81
N ASP A 115 15.34 5.44 4.22
CA ASP A 115 15.31 5.71 2.78
C ASP A 115 16.22 4.78 1.95
N ALA A 116 17.09 3.99 2.58
CA ALA A 116 17.98 3.02 1.93
C ALA A 116 17.89 1.61 2.56
N GLY A 117 16.66 1.11 2.71
CA GLY A 117 16.39 -0.21 3.28
C GLY A 117 16.57 -0.23 4.80
N THR A 118 17.45 -1.08 5.31
CA THR A 118 17.81 -1.12 6.74
C THR A 118 18.90 -0.09 7.11
N SER A 119 19.46 0.56 6.09
CA SER A 119 20.47 1.63 6.16
C SER A 119 19.85 2.98 5.75
N GLY A 120 20.65 4.05 5.78
CA GLY A 120 20.19 5.38 5.38
C GLY A 120 19.48 6.14 6.50
N ASP A 121 18.76 7.18 6.11
CA ASP A 121 18.15 8.14 7.03
C ASP A 121 16.67 7.88 7.21
N LEU A 122 16.17 8.21 8.41
CA LEU A 122 14.76 8.13 8.73
C LEU A 122 13.98 9.09 7.84
N VAL A 123 12.92 8.60 7.20
CA VAL A 123 12.25 9.34 6.13
C VAL A 123 11.52 10.61 6.60
N MET A 124 11.13 10.68 7.87
CA MET A 124 10.62 11.90 8.52
C MET A 124 11.72 12.68 9.25
N GLY A 125 12.83 12.03 9.62
CA GLY A 125 13.87 12.57 10.48
C GLY A 125 13.78 12.03 11.93
N TYR A 126 14.56 12.64 12.81
CA TYR A 126 14.65 12.28 14.23
C TYR A 126 13.87 13.27 15.11
N VAL A 127 13.21 12.75 16.13
CA VAL A 127 12.43 13.55 17.10
C VAL A 127 13.34 14.28 18.10
N ILE A 128 12.77 15.25 18.81
CA ILE A 128 13.47 15.95 19.89
C ILE A 128 13.74 14.96 21.04
N ASP A 129 12.67 14.29 21.49
CA ASP A 129 12.67 13.22 22.49
C ASP A 129 11.38 12.36 22.39
N ASP A 130 11.27 11.34 23.25
CA ASP A 130 10.17 10.36 23.27
C ASP A 130 8.76 10.97 23.41
N ASN A 131 8.64 12.18 23.97
CA ASN A 131 7.35 12.84 24.20
C ASN A 131 7.19 14.12 23.38
N ASN A 132 8.24 14.56 22.67
CA ASN A 132 8.22 15.76 21.86
C ASN A 132 8.68 15.48 20.42
N HIS A 133 7.67 15.39 19.55
CA HIS A 133 7.83 15.15 18.12
C HIS A 133 7.57 16.40 17.28
N GLU A 134 7.40 17.57 17.91
CA GLU A 134 6.89 18.79 17.27
C GLU A 134 7.74 19.25 16.09
N ASN A 135 9.04 18.91 16.07
CA ASN A 135 9.91 19.24 14.95
C ASN A 135 9.58 18.49 13.65
N LEU A 136 8.87 17.36 13.76
CA LEU A 136 8.45 16.52 12.63
C LEU A 136 6.94 16.56 12.42
N VAL A 137 6.18 16.49 13.52
CA VAL A 137 4.72 16.51 13.56
C VAL A 137 4.22 17.38 14.70
N ASN A 138 3.47 18.41 14.39
CA ASN A 138 3.02 19.40 15.37
C ASN A 138 1.51 19.59 15.30
N LEU A 139 0.86 19.79 16.45
CA LEU A 139 -0.58 20.03 16.56
C LEU A 139 -0.84 21.48 16.99
N THR A 140 -1.70 22.18 16.25
CA THR A 140 -2.23 23.49 16.68
C THR A 140 -3.75 23.42 16.79
N ASN A 141 -4.32 24.11 17.79
CA ASN A 141 -5.77 24.20 18.03
C ASN A 141 -6.50 22.84 18.13
N GLY A 142 -5.88 21.82 18.74
CA GLY A 142 -6.41 20.44 18.77
C GLY A 142 -7.80 20.28 19.38
N ASN A 143 -8.25 21.24 20.18
CA ASN A 143 -9.57 21.28 20.81
C ASN A 143 -10.67 21.95 19.96
N ASP A 144 -10.36 22.47 18.77
CA ASP A 144 -11.32 23.14 17.89
C ASP A 144 -11.46 22.41 16.55
N ILE A 145 -12.67 21.96 16.26
CA ILE A 145 -12.99 21.15 15.07
C ILE A 145 -12.64 21.86 13.74
N ASN A 146 -12.69 23.19 13.67
CA ASN A 146 -12.53 23.95 12.42
C ASN A 146 -11.09 24.40 12.19
N SER A 147 -10.40 24.77 13.26
CA SER A 147 -9.08 25.38 13.25
C SER A 147 -7.96 24.42 13.65
N ALA A 148 -8.25 23.22 14.16
CA ALA A 148 -7.25 22.19 14.40
C ALA A 148 -6.40 21.93 13.15
N ARG A 149 -5.08 21.90 13.31
CA ARG A 149 -4.13 21.52 12.26
C ARG A 149 -3.08 20.58 12.79
N ILE A 150 -2.85 19.50 12.06
CA ILE A 150 -1.62 18.71 12.17
C ILE A 150 -0.70 19.20 11.07
N HIS A 151 0.51 19.62 11.45
CA HIS A 151 1.58 20.02 10.55
C HIS A 151 2.58 18.87 10.44
N VAL A 152 3.05 18.57 9.23
CA VAL A 152 3.95 17.45 8.95
C VAL A 152 5.12 17.94 8.12
N LYS A 153 6.34 17.61 8.55
CA LYS A 153 7.60 17.89 7.84
C LYS A 153 8.15 16.61 7.24
N VAL A 154 8.46 16.65 5.95
CA VAL A 154 9.21 15.58 5.29
C VAL A 154 10.53 16.15 4.75
N PRO A 155 11.69 15.72 5.25
CA PRO A 155 12.99 16.14 4.72
C PRO A 155 13.23 15.62 3.30
N VAL A 156 14.27 16.13 2.64
CA VAL A 156 14.72 15.61 1.34
C VAL A 156 15.40 14.26 1.58
N THR A 157 14.73 13.17 1.19
CA THR A 157 15.19 11.78 1.29
C THR A 157 14.89 11.03 -0.01
N ASN A 158 15.31 9.76 -0.11
CA ASN A 158 14.98 8.90 -1.26
C ASN A 158 13.55 8.33 -1.24
N GLY A 159 12.71 8.74 -0.28
CA GLY A 159 11.36 8.26 -0.10
C GLY A 159 11.23 7.05 0.82
N GLY A 160 9.99 6.74 1.19
CA GLY A 160 9.62 5.62 2.04
C GLY A 160 8.29 5.88 2.73
N ASN A 161 8.11 5.35 3.94
CA ASN A 161 6.81 5.37 4.61
C ASN A 161 6.94 5.74 6.08
N ALA A 162 5.93 6.43 6.60
CA ALA A 162 5.74 6.61 8.02
C ALA A 162 4.26 6.48 8.39
N VAL A 163 3.99 6.21 9.66
CA VAL A 163 2.66 6.38 10.25
C VAL A 163 2.79 7.37 11.39
N ILE A 164 1.89 8.35 11.36
CA ILE A 164 1.73 9.34 12.44
C ILE A 164 0.42 9.04 13.16
N ALA A 165 0.40 9.25 14.48
CA ALA A 165 -0.75 8.96 15.32
C ALA A 165 -1.19 10.21 16.09
N ALA A 166 -2.49 10.41 16.21
CA ALA A 166 -3.10 11.38 17.10
C ALA A 166 -3.57 10.67 18.37
N LYS A 167 -3.26 11.26 19.52
CA LYS A 167 -3.63 10.72 20.82
C LYS A 167 -4.46 11.72 21.61
N ASN A 168 -5.37 11.20 22.42
CA ASN A 168 -6.09 12.01 23.40
C ASN A 168 -5.23 12.20 24.69
N SER A 169 -5.76 12.97 25.64
CA SER A 169 -5.07 13.26 26.92
C SER A 169 -4.84 12.04 27.80
N SER A 170 -5.48 10.90 27.51
CA SER A 170 -5.24 9.62 28.20
C SER A 170 -4.15 8.78 27.51
N GLY A 171 -3.55 9.27 26.43
CA GLY A 171 -2.56 8.55 25.63
C GLY A 171 -3.14 7.52 24.67
N THR A 172 -4.47 7.44 24.53
CA THR A 172 -5.13 6.54 23.59
C THR A 172 -5.02 7.11 22.18
N ILE A 173 -4.56 6.31 21.22
CA ILE A 173 -4.57 6.68 19.80
C ILE A 173 -6.02 6.77 19.34
N VAL A 174 -6.44 7.94 18.87
CA VAL A 174 -7.80 8.17 18.37
C VAL A 174 -7.88 8.07 16.85
N TRP A 175 -6.77 8.30 16.16
CA TRP A 175 -6.61 8.12 14.72
C TRP A 175 -5.14 8.06 14.32
N SER A 176 -4.86 7.57 13.12
CA SER A 176 -3.51 7.52 12.54
C SER A 176 -3.57 7.66 11.03
N TRP A 177 -2.49 8.17 10.45
CA TRP A 177 -2.35 8.46 9.04
C TRP A 177 -1.06 7.87 8.50
N HIS A 178 -1.13 7.30 7.29
CA HIS A 178 0.02 6.86 6.52
C HIS A 178 0.60 8.05 5.75
N ILE A 179 1.89 8.29 5.91
CA ILE A 179 2.67 9.25 5.13
C ILE A 179 3.48 8.45 4.11
N TRP A 180 3.07 8.53 2.84
CA TRP A 180 3.74 7.88 1.73
C TRP A 180 4.65 8.89 1.03
N ILE A 181 5.95 8.76 1.25
CA ILE A 181 6.94 9.70 0.74
C ILE A 181 7.46 9.16 -0.59
N SER A 182 7.04 9.77 -1.69
CA SER A 182 7.40 9.35 -3.04
C SER A 182 7.41 10.53 -4.00
N ASP A 183 8.25 10.41 -5.02
CA ASP A 183 8.31 11.27 -6.20
C ASP A 183 7.13 11.03 -7.17
N TYR A 184 6.46 9.87 -7.07
CA TYR A 184 5.29 9.53 -7.85
C TYR A 184 4.11 10.44 -7.54
N VAL A 185 3.54 11.04 -8.59
CA VAL A 185 2.31 11.84 -8.47
C VAL A 185 1.35 11.39 -9.57
N PRO A 186 0.39 10.51 -9.24
CA PRO A 186 -0.58 10.00 -10.19
C PRO A 186 -1.68 11.01 -10.48
N VAL A 187 -2.12 11.03 -11.73
CA VAL A 187 -3.22 11.89 -12.19
C VAL A 187 -4.36 11.02 -12.70
N GLY A 188 -5.56 11.22 -12.15
CA GLY A 188 -6.76 10.53 -12.58
C GLY A 188 -7.35 11.10 -13.88
N LEU A 189 -8.35 10.43 -14.44
CA LEU A 189 -9.16 10.97 -15.53
C LEU A 189 -9.97 12.18 -15.04
N SER A 190 -10.17 13.18 -15.89
CA SER A 190 -10.92 14.38 -15.55
C SER A 190 -12.07 14.63 -16.51
N GLY A 191 -13.19 15.14 -15.99
CA GLY A 191 -14.39 15.47 -16.78
C GLY A 191 -15.26 14.26 -17.12
N ASP A 192 -16.23 14.47 -18.00
CA ASP A 192 -17.16 13.42 -18.43
C ASP A 192 -16.48 12.46 -19.41
N ILE A 193 -16.29 11.21 -18.95
CA ILE A 193 -15.67 10.15 -19.76
C ILE A 193 -16.73 9.42 -20.58
N THR A 194 -16.53 9.40 -21.89
CA THR A 194 -17.38 8.77 -22.91
C THR A 194 -16.54 7.93 -23.86
N THR A 195 -17.17 7.07 -24.67
CA THR A 195 -16.47 6.28 -25.69
C THR A 195 -15.69 7.10 -26.71
N ILE A 196 -16.11 8.35 -26.97
CA ILE A 196 -15.43 9.23 -27.94
C ILE A 196 -14.13 9.81 -27.38
N ASN A 197 -14.11 10.18 -26.09
CA ASN A 197 -12.99 10.92 -25.49
C ASN A 197 -12.09 10.09 -24.58
N ARG A 198 -12.49 8.86 -24.20
CA ARG A 198 -11.78 8.03 -23.22
C ARG A 198 -10.29 7.86 -23.51
N ASN A 199 -9.91 7.51 -24.74
CA ASN A 199 -8.50 7.27 -25.06
C ASN A 199 -7.65 8.54 -24.90
N LYS A 200 -8.18 9.71 -25.29
CA LYS A 200 -7.50 11.00 -25.08
C LYS A 200 -7.41 11.36 -23.61
N ALA A 201 -8.44 11.05 -22.82
CA ALA A 201 -8.42 11.27 -21.37
C ALA A 201 -7.36 10.41 -20.68
N ILE A 202 -7.23 9.13 -21.07
CA ILE A 202 -6.19 8.23 -20.57
C ILE A 202 -4.80 8.75 -20.94
N GLU A 203 -4.57 9.13 -22.20
CA GLU A 203 -3.29 9.69 -22.65
C GLU A 203 -2.93 10.97 -21.86
N ALA A 204 -3.89 11.87 -21.66
CA ALA A 204 -3.68 13.08 -20.88
C ALA A 204 -3.31 12.79 -19.42
N ALA A 205 -4.00 11.85 -18.78
CA ALA A 205 -3.71 11.43 -17.41
C ALA A 205 -2.32 10.76 -17.30
N GLN A 206 -1.95 9.93 -18.27
CA GLN A 206 -0.63 9.29 -18.35
C GLN A 206 0.49 10.32 -18.54
N ASN A 207 0.29 11.33 -19.40
CA ASN A 207 1.25 12.39 -19.64
C ASN A 207 1.42 13.33 -18.44
N ALA A 208 0.34 13.57 -17.67
CA ALA A 208 0.36 14.42 -16.49
C ALA A 208 0.93 13.72 -15.24
N THR A 209 0.95 12.38 -15.24
CA THR A 209 1.52 11.57 -14.14
C THR A 209 3.05 11.69 -14.12
N GLN A 210 3.61 11.97 -12.93
CA GLN A 210 5.05 12.18 -12.74
C GLN A 210 5.70 10.96 -12.05
N GLU A 211 6.95 10.65 -12.44
CA GLU A 211 7.75 9.53 -11.90
C GLU A 211 7.03 8.17 -11.87
N GLY A 212 6.19 7.92 -12.87
CA GLY A 212 5.44 6.69 -13.02
C GLY A 212 4.45 6.73 -14.18
N MET A 213 3.37 5.98 -14.02
CA MET A 213 2.23 5.93 -14.93
C MET A 213 0.92 5.66 -14.15
N VAL A 214 -0.21 5.96 -14.77
CA VAL A 214 -1.52 5.41 -14.38
C VAL A 214 -1.97 4.42 -15.44
N GLN A 215 -2.53 3.29 -15.01
CA GLN A 215 -2.79 2.12 -15.83
C GLN A 215 -4.28 1.90 -16.05
N VAL A 216 -4.58 1.15 -17.10
CA VAL A 216 -5.88 0.53 -17.39
C VAL A 216 -5.63 -0.91 -17.80
N TYR A 217 -6.57 -1.82 -17.52
CA TYR A 217 -6.46 -3.22 -17.93
C TYR A 217 -7.44 -3.53 -19.06
N GLY A 218 -7.29 -4.69 -19.71
CA GLY A 218 -8.14 -5.07 -20.86
C GLY A 218 -9.33 -5.96 -20.50
N GLY A 219 -9.58 -6.15 -19.20
CA GLY A 219 -10.78 -6.83 -18.70
C GLY A 219 -12.06 -6.08 -19.05
N ILE A 220 -13.19 -6.79 -19.12
CA ILE A 220 -14.48 -6.19 -19.49
C ILE A 220 -14.92 -5.06 -18.54
N SER A 221 -14.51 -5.10 -17.27
CA SER A 221 -14.74 -4.02 -16.29
C SER A 221 -14.06 -2.69 -16.63
N TRP A 222 -13.07 -2.73 -17.51
CA TRP A 222 -12.30 -1.58 -17.97
C TRP A 222 -12.69 -1.13 -19.37
N THR A 223 -13.11 -2.05 -20.22
CA THR A 223 -13.31 -1.79 -21.66
C THR A 223 -14.76 -1.60 -22.06
N ASP A 224 -15.72 -2.19 -21.34
CA ASP A 224 -17.15 -2.01 -21.57
C ASP A 224 -17.60 -0.66 -20.99
N PRO A 225 -18.39 0.17 -21.71
CA PRO A 225 -18.92 1.43 -21.19
C PRO A 225 -19.71 1.32 -19.87
N ASN A 226 -20.28 0.15 -19.58
CA ASN A 226 -20.98 -0.16 -18.33
C ASN A 226 -20.08 -0.84 -17.29
N GLY A 227 -18.78 -1.00 -17.58
CA GLY A 227 -17.77 -1.51 -16.67
C GLY A 227 -17.50 -0.55 -15.51
N ALA A 228 -17.37 -1.09 -14.30
CA ALA A 228 -17.15 -0.32 -13.07
C ALA A 228 -15.92 0.60 -13.15
N PHE A 229 -14.90 0.21 -13.94
CA PHE A 229 -13.63 0.94 -14.07
C PHE A 229 -13.46 1.62 -15.42
N TYR A 230 -14.49 1.64 -16.28
CA TYR A 230 -14.42 2.27 -17.60
C TYR A 230 -13.98 3.75 -17.54
N ARG A 231 -14.36 4.44 -16.47
CA ARG A 231 -14.14 5.86 -16.21
C ARG A 231 -12.99 6.12 -15.22
N CYS A 232 -12.15 5.11 -14.97
CA CYS A 232 -11.09 5.14 -13.98
C CYS A 232 -9.72 4.82 -14.59
N VAL A 233 -8.69 5.15 -13.83
CA VAL A 233 -7.32 4.63 -13.96
C VAL A 233 -6.85 4.11 -12.60
N ILE A 234 -5.87 3.21 -12.60
CA ILE A 234 -5.25 2.65 -11.38
C ILE A 234 -3.78 3.04 -11.28
N MET A 235 -3.26 3.18 -10.06
CA MET A 235 -1.84 3.45 -9.85
C MET A 235 -0.96 2.31 -10.40
N ASP A 236 0.26 2.64 -10.82
CA ASP A 236 1.23 1.66 -11.34
C ASP A 236 1.91 0.80 -10.27
N ARG A 237 1.69 1.10 -8.99
CA ARG A 237 2.36 0.47 -7.85
C ARG A 237 1.45 0.31 -6.64
N HIS A 238 1.85 -0.58 -5.74
CA HIS A 238 1.14 -0.81 -4.47
C HIS A 238 1.26 0.40 -3.55
N LEU A 239 0.27 0.58 -2.67
CA LEU A 239 0.25 1.63 -1.67
C LEU A 239 1.52 1.54 -0.79
N GLY A 240 2.25 2.65 -0.70
CA GLY A 240 3.52 2.73 0.01
C GLY A 240 4.75 2.27 -0.78
N ALA A 241 4.62 1.81 -2.02
CA ALA A 241 5.78 1.49 -2.86
C ALA A 241 6.44 2.76 -3.39
N ILE A 242 7.77 2.83 -3.44
CA ILE A 242 8.48 4.01 -3.97
C ILE A 242 9.10 3.76 -5.34
N ARG A 243 8.92 2.54 -5.88
CA ARG A 243 9.27 2.14 -7.24
C ARG A 243 8.12 1.37 -7.87
N ALA A 244 8.07 1.34 -9.20
CA ALA A 244 7.10 0.60 -10.01
C ALA A 244 7.83 -0.16 -11.13
N GLY A 245 7.11 -1.02 -11.86
CA GLY A 245 7.70 -1.75 -12.97
C GLY A 245 8.73 -2.80 -12.54
N MET A 246 9.31 -3.48 -13.53
CA MET A 246 10.40 -4.42 -13.31
C MET A 246 11.68 -3.69 -12.90
N GLN A 247 12.36 -4.21 -11.89
CA GLN A 247 13.60 -3.65 -11.35
C GLN A 247 14.72 -4.67 -11.46
N THR A 248 15.90 -4.24 -11.87
CA THR A 248 17.07 -5.12 -12.10
C THR A 248 18.04 -5.15 -10.92
N ASN A 249 17.81 -4.33 -9.90
CA ASN A 249 18.62 -4.30 -8.69
C ASN A 249 17.78 -4.61 -7.45
N GLN A 250 18.40 -5.20 -6.43
CA GLN A 250 17.69 -5.69 -5.24
C GLN A 250 17.00 -4.57 -4.47
N LEU A 251 17.66 -3.42 -4.28
CA LEU A 251 17.14 -2.32 -3.48
C LEU A 251 15.85 -1.76 -4.09
N ASP A 252 15.86 -1.43 -5.39
CA ASP A 252 14.66 -0.96 -6.07
C ASP A 252 13.62 -2.07 -6.23
N GLY A 253 14.03 -3.33 -6.38
CA GLY A 253 13.14 -4.49 -6.34
C GLY A 253 12.29 -4.54 -5.08
N VAL A 254 12.91 -4.47 -3.90
CA VAL A 254 12.18 -4.41 -2.62
C VAL A 254 11.29 -3.17 -2.53
N ARG A 255 11.76 -2.03 -3.05
CA ARG A 255 10.99 -0.77 -3.05
C ARG A 255 9.71 -0.82 -3.90
N THR A 256 9.48 -1.88 -4.69
CA THR A 256 8.22 -2.10 -5.41
C THR A 256 7.11 -2.71 -4.55
N PHE A 257 7.43 -3.35 -3.42
CA PHE A 257 6.45 -4.14 -2.64
C PHE A 257 5.31 -3.30 -2.05
N GLY A 258 5.65 -2.10 -1.60
CA GLY A 258 4.76 -1.28 -0.79
C GLY A 258 4.49 -1.88 0.58
N LEU A 259 3.35 -1.51 1.16
CA LEU A 259 2.91 -1.94 2.48
C LEU A 259 1.80 -3.00 2.37
N LEU A 260 1.55 -3.68 3.48
CA LEU A 260 0.53 -4.70 3.65
C LEU A 260 -0.59 -4.17 4.54
N TYR A 261 -1.83 -4.52 4.23
CA TYR A 261 -3.02 -4.09 4.98
C TYR A 261 -3.84 -5.31 5.36
N GLN A 262 -4.55 -5.22 6.48
CA GLN A 262 -5.64 -6.14 6.80
C GLN A 262 -6.95 -5.59 6.22
N GLY A 263 -7.75 -6.46 5.60
CA GLY A 263 -8.96 -6.08 4.89
C GLY A 263 -9.92 -5.26 5.75
N GLY A 264 -10.16 -4.01 5.35
CA GLY A 264 -11.01 -3.06 6.05
C GLY A 264 -10.29 -2.09 6.99
N ARG A 265 -9.01 -2.28 7.30
CA ARG A 265 -8.24 -1.33 8.13
C ARG A 265 -7.58 -0.24 7.28
N LYS A 266 -7.48 0.96 7.82
CA LYS A 266 -6.71 2.06 7.22
C LYS A 266 -5.19 1.95 7.47
N ASP A 267 -4.79 1.21 8.51
CA ASP A 267 -3.42 1.22 9.02
C ASP A 267 -2.55 0.16 8.34
N PRO A 268 -1.35 0.53 7.83
CA PRO A 268 -0.45 -0.40 7.19
C PRO A 268 0.44 -1.20 8.16
N PHE A 269 0.89 -2.33 7.65
CA PHE A 269 2.00 -3.14 8.12
C PHE A 269 3.11 -3.15 7.07
N PHE A 270 4.35 -3.28 7.50
CA PHE A 270 5.49 -3.32 6.59
C PHE A 270 5.62 -4.69 5.89
N SER A 271 6.07 -4.65 4.64
CA SER A 271 6.60 -5.80 3.90
C SER A 271 8.07 -6.05 4.28
N SER A 272 8.65 -7.17 3.86
CA SER A 272 10.04 -7.52 4.19
C SER A 272 11.04 -6.49 3.63
N ALA A 273 11.97 -5.99 4.45
CA ALA A 273 12.97 -4.98 4.05
C ALA A 273 14.03 -5.46 3.05
N ASP A 274 14.19 -6.77 2.89
CA ASP A 274 15.21 -7.40 2.05
C ASP A 274 14.64 -8.46 1.11
N GLY A 275 13.32 -8.64 1.12
CA GLY A 275 12.65 -9.71 0.40
C GLY A 275 12.69 -11.08 1.06
N THR A 276 13.16 -11.21 2.30
CA THR A 276 13.15 -12.48 3.02
C THR A 276 11.96 -12.57 3.98
N THR A 277 11.89 -13.65 4.75
CA THR A 277 10.90 -13.79 5.82
C THR A 277 11.38 -13.22 7.16
N ASN A 278 12.58 -12.64 7.20
CA ASN A 278 13.13 -12.03 8.40
C ASN A 278 12.50 -10.66 8.66
N GLU A 279 11.91 -10.51 9.84
CA GLU A 279 11.13 -9.32 10.17
C GLU A 279 11.92 -8.22 10.91
N ALA A 280 13.14 -8.52 11.36
CA ALA A 280 13.97 -7.57 12.06
C ALA A 280 14.41 -6.41 11.15
N LYS A 281 14.55 -5.20 11.73
CA LYS A 281 15.16 -4.01 11.09
C LYS A 281 14.35 -3.29 10.01
N THR A 282 13.03 -3.48 9.96
CA THR A 282 12.22 -2.90 8.88
C THR A 282 11.64 -1.52 9.19
N ILE A 283 11.21 -1.28 10.44
CA ILE A 283 10.60 -0.01 10.85
C ILE A 283 11.19 0.48 12.17
N TYR A 284 11.14 1.80 12.36
CA TYR A 284 11.79 2.51 13.44
C TYR A 284 10.85 3.54 14.07
N ASN A 285 10.97 3.79 15.36
CA ASN A 285 10.27 4.91 16.01
C ASN A 285 10.94 6.27 15.66
N GLY A 286 10.45 7.36 16.27
CA GLY A 286 10.99 8.70 16.10
C GLY A 286 12.49 8.86 16.44
N ASN A 287 13.03 8.01 17.32
CA ASN A 287 14.44 8.02 17.72
C ASN A 287 15.33 7.15 16.83
N GLY A 288 14.77 6.44 15.86
CA GLY A 288 15.50 5.47 15.04
C GLY A 288 15.72 4.12 15.72
N VAL A 289 14.99 3.82 16.81
CA VAL A 289 15.00 2.50 17.45
C VAL A 289 14.05 1.59 16.71
N GLU A 290 14.51 0.38 16.40
CA GLU A 290 13.70 -0.64 15.74
C GLU A 290 12.43 -0.94 16.53
N VAL A 291 11.29 -1.00 15.82
CA VAL A 291 10.01 -1.42 16.39
C VAL A 291 9.45 -2.60 15.60
N SER A 292 8.47 -3.27 16.16
CA SER A 292 7.87 -4.47 15.56
C SER A 292 6.35 -4.43 15.70
N ILE A 293 5.66 -5.23 14.90
CA ILE A 293 4.22 -5.40 15.07
C ILE A 293 3.92 -6.04 16.42
N ASP A 294 2.84 -5.60 17.06
CA ASP A 294 2.35 -6.23 18.28
C ASP A 294 1.50 -7.45 17.92
N ARG A 295 1.92 -8.61 18.41
CA ARG A 295 1.23 -9.90 18.25
C ARG A 295 0.51 -10.32 19.52
N SER A 296 0.60 -9.58 20.61
CA SER A 296 0.04 -9.95 21.90
C SER A 296 -1.39 -9.45 22.08
N PHE A 297 -1.73 -8.32 21.45
CA PHE A 297 -3.04 -7.71 21.59
C PHE A 297 -4.16 -8.58 20.99
N SER A 298 -5.27 -8.68 21.72
CA SER A 298 -6.46 -9.42 21.31
C SER A 298 -7.62 -8.44 21.13
N PHE A 299 -8.15 -8.37 19.92
CA PHE A 299 -9.19 -7.43 19.55
C PHE A 299 -10.57 -7.99 19.90
N THR A 300 -11.40 -7.16 20.51
CA THR A 300 -12.81 -7.43 20.86
C THR A 300 -13.77 -6.48 20.15
N THR A 301 -13.31 -5.29 19.75
CA THR A 301 -14.11 -4.30 19.04
C THR A 301 -13.36 -3.76 17.83
N TYR A 302 -14.10 -3.31 16.83
CA TYR A 302 -13.51 -2.64 15.66
C TYR A 302 -12.73 -1.38 16.06
N GLN A 303 -13.19 -0.66 17.09
CA GLN A 303 -12.55 0.56 17.58
C GLN A 303 -11.09 0.32 18.03
N GLN A 304 -10.79 -0.84 18.61
CA GLN A 304 -9.43 -1.20 19.01
C GLN A 304 -8.47 -1.32 17.81
N THR A 305 -8.98 -1.56 16.60
CA THR A 305 -8.17 -1.58 15.37
C THR A 305 -7.64 -0.19 15.00
N ILE A 306 -8.30 0.87 15.46
CA ILE A 306 -7.87 2.26 15.31
C ILE A 306 -6.91 2.63 16.45
N GLU A 307 -7.18 2.16 17.67
CA GLU A 307 -6.40 2.46 18.87
C GLU A 307 -5.05 1.74 18.90
N HIS A 308 -4.94 0.60 18.19
CA HIS A 308 -3.73 -0.22 18.12
C HIS A 308 -3.28 -0.43 16.66
N PRO A 309 -2.81 0.62 15.96
CA PRO A 309 -2.41 0.55 14.55
C PRO A 309 -1.24 -0.43 14.27
N LEU A 310 -0.35 -0.64 15.24
CA LEU A 310 0.76 -1.61 15.13
C LEU A 310 0.39 -3.05 15.54
N ALA A 311 -0.77 -3.25 16.16
CA ALA A 311 -1.19 -4.58 16.56
C ALA A 311 -1.83 -5.32 15.38
N PHE A 312 -1.31 -6.51 15.07
CA PHE A 312 -1.80 -7.34 14.00
C PHE A 312 -3.00 -8.15 14.49
N CYS A 313 -4.14 -8.00 13.82
CA CYS A 313 -5.35 -8.72 14.19
C CYS A 313 -5.22 -10.20 13.82
N ARG A 314 -5.47 -11.12 14.76
CA ARG A 314 -5.34 -12.58 14.55
C ARG A 314 -6.64 -13.36 14.72
N ASN A 315 -7.72 -12.63 14.97
CA ASN A 315 -9.11 -13.12 15.04
C ASN A 315 -9.99 -12.09 14.33
N ASP A 316 -10.89 -12.53 13.46
CA ASP A 316 -11.75 -11.64 12.66
C ASP A 316 -12.98 -11.09 13.40
N ASP A 317 -13.31 -11.57 14.60
CA ASP A 317 -14.49 -11.15 15.39
C ASP A 317 -14.67 -9.62 15.45
N ALA A 318 -13.60 -8.89 15.79
CA ALA A 318 -13.61 -7.43 15.87
C ALA A 318 -13.85 -6.77 14.50
N MET A 319 -13.27 -7.34 13.44
CA MET A 319 -13.34 -6.83 12.06
C MET A 319 -14.67 -7.17 11.38
N ALA A 320 -15.29 -8.29 11.74
CA ALA A 320 -16.54 -8.78 11.19
C ALA A 320 -17.73 -7.85 11.48
N ASN A 321 -17.67 -7.09 12.58
CA ASN A 321 -18.66 -6.07 12.94
C ASN A 321 -18.66 -4.86 12.00
N LYS A 322 -17.72 -4.80 11.06
CA LYS A 322 -17.65 -3.72 10.06
C LYS A 322 -17.36 -4.27 8.65
N PRO A 323 -18.31 -5.02 8.06
CA PRO A 323 -18.09 -5.72 6.81
C PRO A 323 -17.84 -4.76 5.62
N ASN A 324 -18.37 -3.54 5.66
CA ASN A 324 -18.25 -2.58 4.57
C ASN A 324 -17.26 -1.45 4.90
N ALA A 325 -16.20 -1.76 5.65
CA ALA A 325 -15.20 -0.76 6.02
C ALA A 325 -14.56 -0.07 4.81
N TRP A 326 -14.41 -0.73 3.65
CA TRP A 326 -13.97 -0.08 2.39
C TRP A 326 -15.09 0.07 1.34
N ASN A 327 -16.29 -0.46 1.64
CA ASN A 327 -17.56 -0.19 0.94
C ASN A 327 -17.67 -0.48 -0.57
N GLY A 328 -16.85 -1.38 -1.12
CA GLY A 328 -17.11 -1.96 -2.46
C GLY A 328 -17.08 -0.94 -3.60
N ASP A 329 -18.11 -0.92 -4.46
CA ASP A 329 -18.32 0.04 -5.56
C ASP A 329 -19.12 1.28 -5.13
N LYS A 330 -19.73 1.25 -3.93
CA LYS A 330 -20.39 2.41 -3.31
C LYS A 330 -19.39 3.50 -2.90
N ALA A 331 -19.87 4.60 -2.32
CA ALA A 331 -18.99 5.69 -1.89
C ALA A 331 -17.84 5.21 -0.98
N LYS A 332 -16.62 5.69 -1.24
CA LYS A 332 -15.44 5.49 -0.37
C LYS A 332 -15.81 5.86 1.07
N THR A 333 -15.20 5.19 2.06
CA THR A 333 -15.40 5.49 3.49
C THR A 333 -14.16 6.13 4.11
N ILE A 334 -14.32 6.58 5.35
CA ILE A 334 -13.21 7.04 6.20
C ILE A 334 -12.21 5.93 6.63
N TYR A 335 -12.40 4.66 6.28
CA TYR A 335 -11.46 3.58 6.64
C TYR A 335 -10.68 3.05 5.43
N ASP A 336 -10.99 3.53 4.23
CA ASP A 336 -10.22 3.24 3.04
C ASP A 336 -8.78 3.81 3.19
N PRO A 337 -7.73 3.00 3.04
CA PRO A 337 -6.34 3.42 3.26
C PRO A 337 -5.79 4.33 2.16
N CYS A 338 -6.46 4.45 1.01
CA CYS A 338 -5.89 5.12 -0.14
C CYS A 338 -5.85 6.65 0.02
N PRO A 339 -4.92 7.32 -0.68
CA PRO A 339 -4.81 8.77 -0.69
C PRO A 339 -6.06 9.47 -1.21
N GLN A 340 -6.07 10.79 -1.05
CA GLN A 340 -7.15 11.64 -1.56
C GLN A 340 -7.42 11.40 -3.06
N GLY A 341 -8.69 11.20 -3.43
CA GLY A 341 -9.11 10.96 -4.82
C GLY A 341 -8.81 9.55 -5.35
N TRP A 342 -8.31 8.66 -4.50
CA TRP A 342 -8.01 7.27 -4.79
C TRP A 342 -8.68 6.36 -3.76
N ARG A 343 -8.96 5.11 -4.10
CA ARG A 343 -9.65 4.15 -3.22
C ARG A 343 -9.17 2.73 -3.44
N VAL A 344 -9.50 1.83 -2.51
CA VAL A 344 -9.34 0.40 -2.74
C VAL A 344 -10.31 -0.02 -3.85
N PRO A 345 -9.82 -0.68 -4.90
CA PRO A 345 -10.65 -1.10 -6.01
C PRO A 345 -11.70 -2.13 -5.58
N SER A 346 -12.88 -2.00 -6.15
CA SER A 346 -14.00 -2.90 -5.89
C SER A 346 -13.84 -4.23 -6.60
N SER A 347 -14.45 -5.27 -6.05
CA SER A 347 -14.78 -6.48 -6.79
C SER A 347 -16.13 -6.99 -6.30
N GLU A 348 -17.15 -6.30 -6.77
CA GLU A 348 -18.53 -6.60 -6.42
C GLU A 348 -19.14 -7.75 -7.20
N TYR A 349 -20.06 -8.44 -6.52
CA TYR A 349 -20.99 -9.40 -7.11
C TYR A 349 -20.38 -10.55 -7.90
N LEU A 350 -19.60 -11.38 -7.22
CA LEU A 350 -19.34 -12.75 -7.65
C LEU A 350 -20.23 -13.68 -6.84
N ASN A 351 -21.43 -14.00 -7.35
CA ASN A 351 -22.25 -15.03 -6.73
C ASN A 351 -21.49 -16.37 -6.85
N ASN A 352 -21.56 -17.18 -5.81
CA ASN A 352 -21.00 -18.53 -5.79
C ASN A 352 -21.83 -19.52 -6.65
N ALA A 353 -22.32 -19.10 -7.82
CA ALA A 353 -22.93 -20.06 -8.73
C ALA A 353 -21.81 -20.69 -9.56
N ASN A 354 -21.49 -21.94 -9.22
CA ASN A 354 -20.58 -22.79 -9.98
C ASN A 354 -21.20 -23.04 -11.36
N GLN A 355 -20.74 -22.34 -12.39
CA GLN A 355 -20.88 -22.83 -13.75
C GLN A 355 -19.58 -23.50 -14.18
N THR A 356 -19.68 -24.77 -14.59
CA THR A 356 -18.59 -25.48 -15.25
C THR A 356 -18.66 -25.15 -16.74
N ALA A 357 -17.89 -24.17 -17.19
CA ALA A 357 -17.67 -23.92 -18.61
C ALA A 357 -16.17 -23.95 -18.91
N GLY A 358 -15.77 -24.75 -19.91
CA GLY A 358 -14.36 -24.94 -20.27
C GLY A 358 -13.53 -25.77 -19.29
N GLY A 359 -14.14 -26.44 -18.30
CA GLY A 359 -13.45 -27.34 -17.36
C GLY A 359 -13.01 -26.72 -16.03
N TYR A 360 -13.47 -25.52 -15.68
CA TYR A 360 -13.10 -24.79 -14.45
C TYR A 360 -14.35 -24.35 -13.68
N ASP A 361 -14.26 -24.15 -12.36
CA ASP A 361 -15.35 -23.52 -11.60
C ASP A 361 -15.30 -22.01 -11.81
N GLN A 362 -16.34 -21.45 -12.38
CA GLN A 362 -16.50 -20.01 -12.55
C GLN A 362 -17.43 -19.47 -11.48
N ARG A 363 -17.24 -18.21 -11.06
CA ARG A 363 -18.27 -17.49 -10.29
C ARG A 363 -19.20 -16.85 -11.28
N ASP A 364 -20.45 -17.29 -11.30
CA ASP A 364 -21.53 -16.53 -11.93
C ASP A 364 -21.62 -15.16 -11.23
N GLY A 365 -21.23 -14.13 -11.96
CA GLY A 365 -21.05 -12.81 -11.41
C GLY A 365 -20.70 -11.86 -12.52
N ASP A 366 -20.94 -10.59 -12.27
CA ASP A 366 -20.73 -9.62 -13.30
C ASP A 366 -19.26 -9.22 -13.35
N ALA A 367 -18.50 -9.84 -14.26
CA ALA A 367 -17.10 -9.52 -14.47
C ALA A 367 -16.86 -8.02 -14.73
N LYS A 368 -17.88 -7.27 -15.17
CA LYS A 368 -17.80 -5.81 -15.31
C LYS A 368 -17.64 -5.07 -13.97
N SER A 369 -17.93 -5.71 -12.83
CA SER A 369 -17.73 -5.18 -11.48
C SER A 369 -16.44 -5.65 -10.80
N ALA A 370 -15.62 -6.48 -11.46
CA ALA A 370 -14.44 -7.10 -10.87
C ALA A 370 -13.13 -6.51 -11.41
N LEU A 371 -12.21 -6.15 -10.50
CA LEU A 371 -10.94 -5.51 -10.86
C LEU A 371 -10.13 -6.32 -11.86
N PHE A 372 -10.12 -7.64 -11.66
CA PHE A 372 -9.28 -8.60 -12.35
C PHE A 372 -10.04 -9.43 -13.39
N ALA A 373 -11.10 -8.87 -13.98
CA ALA A 373 -11.74 -9.49 -15.14
C ALA A 373 -10.71 -9.74 -16.25
N GLY A 374 -10.66 -10.98 -16.74
CA GLY A 374 -9.71 -11.44 -17.75
C GLY A 374 -8.26 -11.54 -17.29
N PHE A 375 -7.93 -11.34 -16.01
CA PHE A 375 -6.57 -11.46 -15.53
C PHE A 375 -6.12 -12.93 -15.59
N GLY A 376 -5.04 -13.22 -16.32
CA GLY A 376 -4.58 -14.59 -16.55
C GLY A 376 -5.30 -15.32 -17.69
N PHE A 377 -6.29 -14.72 -18.36
CA PHE A 377 -7.07 -15.37 -19.43
C PHE A 377 -7.08 -14.55 -20.72
N SER A 378 -7.30 -15.23 -21.84
CA SER A 378 -7.61 -14.58 -23.12
C SER A 378 -9.05 -14.04 -23.18
N ASN A 379 -9.98 -14.62 -22.41
CA ASN A 379 -11.35 -14.12 -22.33
C ASN A 379 -11.45 -12.99 -21.28
N SER A 380 -11.70 -11.76 -21.74
CA SER A 380 -11.80 -10.56 -20.90
C SER A 380 -13.03 -10.52 -20.00
N SER A 381 -14.01 -11.41 -20.20
CA SER A 381 -15.28 -11.42 -19.47
C SER A 381 -15.32 -12.39 -18.30
N TYR A 382 -14.21 -13.07 -17.99
CA TYR A 382 -14.16 -14.09 -16.93
C TYR A 382 -13.44 -13.59 -15.68
N VAL A 383 -13.88 -14.08 -14.52
CA VAL A 383 -13.20 -13.92 -13.24
C VAL A 383 -13.09 -15.30 -12.61
N THR A 384 -11.90 -15.71 -12.23
CA THR A 384 -11.66 -17.03 -11.63
C THR A 384 -12.40 -17.20 -10.31
N ALA A 385 -13.00 -18.36 -10.06
CA ALA A 385 -13.51 -18.72 -8.74
C ALA A 385 -12.43 -19.41 -7.91
N LYS A 386 -12.73 -19.75 -6.66
CA LYS A 386 -11.92 -20.73 -5.93
C LYS A 386 -12.47 -22.12 -6.21
N THR A 387 -11.65 -22.95 -6.84
CA THR A 387 -11.57 -24.37 -6.47
C THR A 387 -10.16 -24.89 -6.67
N ASN A 388 -9.88 -26.03 -6.05
CA ASN A 388 -8.62 -26.76 -6.12
C ASN A 388 -8.30 -27.29 -7.54
N SER A 389 -8.98 -26.78 -8.58
CA SER A 389 -8.91 -27.22 -9.99
C SER A 389 -8.25 -26.21 -10.92
N ASP A 390 -7.98 -24.98 -10.50
CA ASP A 390 -7.48 -23.95 -11.40
C ASP A 390 -5.97 -24.02 -11.55
N ASP A 391 -5.51 -25.16 -12.05
CA ASP A 391 -4.18 -25.39 -12.58
C ASP A 391 -4.15 -24.88 -14.03
N LEU A 392 -4.04 -23.56 -14.21
CA LEU A 392 -3.90 -23.00 -15.55
C LEU A 392 -2.55 -23.44 -16.12
N LEU A 393 -2.56 -24.16 -17.24
CA LEU A 393 -1.33 -24.60 -17.91
C LEU A 393 -0.67 -23.47 -18.70
N THR A 394 -1.46 -22.51 -19.20
CA THR A 394 -0.98 -21.40 -20.03
C THR A 394 -1.85 -20.14 -19.84
N PRO A 395 -1.63 -19.35 -18.76
CA PRO A 395 -2.22 -18.02 -18.65
C PRO A 395 -2.00 -17.19 -19.92
N GLY A 396 -3.05 -16.54 -20.42
CA GLY A 396 -3.03 -15.94 -21.76
C GLY A 396 -2.39 -14.55 -21.86
N ASN A 397 -2.24 -13.84 -20.74
CA ASN A 397 -1.85 -12.43 -20.73
C ASN A 397 -1.00 -12.02 -19.52
N ILE A 398 -0.20 -12.97 -19.01
CA ILE A 398 0.73 -12.77 -17.89
C ILE A 398 2.08 -13.39 -18.25
N LEU A 399 3.15 -12.68 -17.95
CA LEU A 399 4.53 -13.16 -17.99
C LEU A 399 5.13 -13.11 -16.58
N TYR A 400 6.09 -13.99 -16.30
CA TYR A 400 6.82 -13.98 -15.03
C TYR A 400 8.23 -13.38 -15.21
N TYR A 401 8.59 -12.43 -14.36
CA TYR A 401 9.94 -11.85 -14.31
C TYR A 401 10.73 -12.44 -13.15
N ASP A 402 11.88 -13.06 -13.44
CA ASP A 402 12.71 -13.73 -12.44
C ASP A 402 13.81 -12.84 -11.84
N GLY A 403 13.86 -11.56 -12.21
CA GLY A 403 14.94 -10.63 -11.84
C GLY A 403 16.00 -10.44 -12.95
N THR A 404 15.96 -11.28 -13.98
CA THR A 404 16.88 -11.25 -15.11
C THR A 404 16.15 -11.25 -16.46
N ALA A 405 15.12 -12.09 -16.61
CA ALA A 405 14.37 -12.26 -17.85
C ALA A 405 12.87 -12.45 -17.60
N LEU A 406 12.10 -12.25 -18.67
CA LEU A 406 10.68 -12.57 -18.73
C LEU A 406 10.48 -13.98 -19.27
N HIS A 407 9.60 -14.73 -18.62
CA HIS A 407 9.28 -16.12 -18.92
C HIS A 407 7.81 -16.25 -19.26
N GLU A 408 7.53 -16.99 -20.32
CA GLU A 408 6.16 -17.45 -20.57
C GLU A 408 5.74 -18.39 -19.45
N MET A 409 4.47 -18.34 -19.07
CA MET A 409 3.96 -19.21 -18.01
C MET A 409 3.92 -20.69 -18.43
N SER A 410 4.01 -20.97 -19.74
CA SER A 410 4.12 -22.32 -20.32
C SER A 410 5.51 -22.94 -20.20
N GLU A 411 6.56 -22.16 -19.88
CA GLU A 411 7.97 -22.62 -19.83
C GLU A 411 8.27 -23.54 -18.62
N GLY A 412 7.31 -23.77 -17.73
CA GLY A 412 7.51 -24.56 -16.51
C GLY A 412 7.28 -23.74 -15.24
N LYS A 413 7.63 -24.32 -14.09
CA LYS A 413 7.62 -23.60 -12.82
C LYS A 413 8.81 -22.63 -12.74
N ASN A 414 8.53 -21.36 -12.92
CA ASN A 414 9.37 -20.21 -12.65
C ASN A 414 9.34 -19.85 -11.16
N LYS A 415 10.51 -19.75 -10.55
CA LYS A 415 10.71 -19.25 -9.18
C LYS A 415 12.06 -18.57 -9.11
N SER A 416 12.13 -17.46 -8.39
CA SER A 416 13.37 -16.72 -8.16
C SER A 416 13.56 -16.41 -6.67
N SER A 417 14.82 -16.23 -6.28
CA SER A 417 15.20 -15.66 -4.99
C SER A 417 15.36 -14.14 -5.07
N PHE A 418 15.23 -13.52 -6.24
CA PHE A 418 15.38 -12.09 -6.41
C PHE A 418 14.16 -11.35 -5.84
N PRO A 419 14.33 -10.39 -4.90
CA PRO A 419 13.20 -9.68 -4.31
C PRO A 419 12.35 -8.90 -5.30
N GLY A 420 12.86 -8.45 -6.45
CA GLY A 420 12.05 -7.73 -7.45
C GLY A 420 11.32 -8.63 -8.47
N SER A 421 11.29 -9.95 -8.26
CA SER A 421 10.56 -10.87 -9.15
C SER A 421 9.05 -10.67 -9.04
N GLY A 422 8.31 -11.06 -10.07
CA GLY A 422 6.87 -10.84 -10.11
C GLY A 422 6.25 -11.10 -11.47
N TYR A 423 5.12 -10.43 -11.72
CA TYR A 423 4.25 -10.72 -12.85
C TYR A 423 4.03 -9.47 -13.70
N LEU A 424 4.29 -9.59 -14.99
CA LEU A 424 3.98 -8.56 -15.97
C LEU A 424 2.64 -8.90 -16.62
N TYR A 425 1.66 -8.00 -16.50
CA TYR A 425 0.39 -8.08 -17.21
C TYR A 425 0.51 -7.45 -18.59
N ILE A 426 0.07 -8.17 -19.61
CA ILE A 426 0.12 -7.76 -21.02
C ILE A 426 -1.27 -7.63 -21.66
N GLY A 427 -2.33 -7.78 -20.87
CA GLY A 427 -3.70 -7.98 -21.36
C GLY A 427 -4.50 -6.73 -21.75
N GLY A 428 -3.90 -5.56 -21.96
CA GLY A 428 -4.68 -4.35 -22.28
C GLY A 428 -3.94 -3.14 -22.85
N SER A 429 -2.62 -3.07 -22.68
CA SER A 429 -1.81 -1.89 -23.03
C SER A 429 -0.80 -2.15 -24.16
N GLY A 430 -0.88 -3.33 -24.81
CA GLY A 430 -0.05 -3.69 -25.96
C GLY A 430 1.38 -4.09 -25.58
N GLU A 431 1.66 -4.30 -24.30
CA GLU A 431 2.92 -4.88 -23.87
C GLU A 431 3.10 -6.31 -24.37
N SER A 432 4.35 -6.70 -24.53
CA SER A 432 4.77 -8.08 -24.78
C SER A 432 6.09 -8.36 -24.08
N LYS A 433 6.59 -9.59 -24.25
CA LYS A 433 7.93 -9.99 -23.81
C LYS A 433 9.02 -9.09 -24.40
N GLU A 434 8.86 -8.65 -25.65
CA GLU A 434 9.78 -7.79 -26.39
C GLU A 434 9.45 -6.30 -26.25
N ASN A 435 8.19 -5.96 -25.95
CA ASN A 435 7.70 -4.59 -25.87
C ASN A 435 7.18 -4.27 -24.46
N ASN A 436 8.09 -3.93 -23.55
CA ASN A 436 7.76 -3.52 -22.18
C ASN A 436 8.67 -2.40 -21.70
N SER A 437 8.32 -1.79 -20.56
CA SER A 437 9.10 -0.71 -19.96
C SER A 437 8.95 -0.69 -18.45
N LYS A 438 9.70 0.20 -17.78
CA LYS A 438 9.52 0.52 -16.36
C LYS A 438 8.12 1.06 -15.99
N LYS A 439 7.28 1.39 -16.98
CA LYS A 439 5.90 1.88 -16.80
C LYS A 439 4.83 0.81 -17.03
N SER A 440 5.22 -0.36 -17.51
CA SER A 440 4.31 -1.47 -17.79
C SER A 440 3.59 -1.97 -16.52
N ALA A 441 2.46 -2.64 -16.71
CA ALA A 441 1.64 -3.21 -15.64
C ALA A 441 2.33 -4.38 -14.92
N PHE A 442 3.27 -4.05 -14.04
CA PHE A 442 4.02 -5.00 -13.24
C PHE A 442 3.42 -5.15 -11.82
N PHE A 443 3.40 -6.38 -11.34
CA PHE A 443 2.95 -6.76 -10.02
C PHE A 443 4.07 -7.51 -9.33
N PRO A 444 4.79 -6.88 -8.37
CA PRO A 444 5.85 -7.57 -7.67
C PRO A 444 5.27 -8.72 -6.86
N GLY A 445 6.00 -9.83 -6.83
CA GLY A 445 5.70 -10.88 -5.88
C GLY A 445 6.09 -10.41 -4.49
N VAL A 446 5.20 -10.60 -3.52
CA VAL A 446 5.39 -10.12 -2.14
C VAL A 446 4.99 -11.23 -1.19
N SER A 447 5.78 -11.44 -0.14
CA SER A 447 5.38 -12.33 0.95
C SER A 447 4.22 -11.71 1.73
N LEU A 448 3.06 -12.37 1.73
CA LEU A 448 1.95 -12.00 2.61
C LEU A 448 2.28 -12.24 4.09
N ARG A 449 1.50 -11.62 4.99
CA ARG A 449 1.47 -11.97 6.41
C ARG A 449 0.32 -12.92 6.75
N GLU A 450 0.64 -14.02 7.42
CA GLU A 450 -0.30 -15.07 7.79
C GLU A 450 -1.25 -14.62 8.90
N GLN A 451 -2.53 -14.97 8.78
CA GLN A 451 -3.56 -14.58 9.74
C GLN A 451 -3.27 -15.00 11.20
N ALA A 452 -2.74 -16.20 11.43
CA ALA A 452 -2.62 -16.77 12.76
C ALA A 452 -1.30 -16.39 13.46
N SER A 453 -0.22 -16.26 12.70
CA SER A 453 1.12 -15.98 13.26
C SER A 453 1.55 -14.52 13.09
N ALA A 454 0.91 -13.78 12.18
CA ALA A 454 1.34 -12.48 11.67
C ALA A 454 2.70 -12.49 10.95
N ASN A 455 3.36 -13.65 10.82
CA ASN A 455 4.67 -13.77 10.16
C ASN A 455 4.51 -13.81 8.64
N TYR A 456 5.60 -13.51 7.93
CA TYR A 456 5.64 -13.66 6.48
C TYR A 456 5.52 -15.13 6.03
N ARG A 457 4.72 -15.41 5.00
CA ARG A 457 4.54 -16.76 4.44
C ARG A 457 5.79 -17.24 3.70
N ALA A 458 6.31 -18.42 4.08
CA ALA A 458 7.52 -18.98 3.47
C ALA A 458 7.28 -19.68 2.11
N ASN A 459 6.18 -20.43 1.96
CA ASN A 459 6.02 -21.43 0.89
C ASN A 459 6.11 -20.89 -0.54
N ASN A 460 5.72 -19.62 -0.76
CA ASN A 460 5.86 -18.94 -2.06
C ASN A 460 6.78 -17.70 -2.03
N SER A 461 7.20 -17.26 -0.84
CA SER A 461 8.06 -16.07 -0.65
C SER A 461 7.56 -14.87 -1.50
N ASN A 462 8.47 -14.06 -2.07
CA ASN A 462 8.15 -12.96 -2.99
C ASN A 462 7.89 -13.43 -4.44
N ASN A 463 7.35 -14.63 -4.63
CA ASN A 463 7.00 -15.15 -5.95
C ASN A 463 5.49 -15.27 -6.11
N ALA A 464 4.71 -14.64 -5.25
CA ALA A 464 3.25 -14.67 -5.31
C ALA A 464 2.71 -13.24 -5.24
N LEU A 465 1.67 -12.97 -6.03
CA LEU A 465 0.91 -11.74 -5.94
C LEU A 465 -0.25 -11.97 -4.98
N TYR A 466 -0.36 -11.11 -3.98
CA TYR A 466 -1.51 -11.03 -3.09
C TYR A 466 -2.03 -9.60 -3.08
N LEU A 467 -3.26 -9.39 -3.54
CA LEU A 467 -3.88 -8.08 -3.59
C LEU A 467 -5.28 -8.09 -3.00
N TRP A 468 -5.55 -7.15 -2.12
CA TRP A 468 -6.91 -6.89 -1.66
C TRP A 468 -7.75 -6.14 -2.68
N SER A 469 -9.05 -6.42 -2.64
CA SER A 469 -10.11 -5.60 -3.23
C SER A 469 -11.21 -5.36 -2.19
N SER A 470 -12.06 -4.36 -2.41
CA SER A 470 -13.20 -4.03 -1.56
C SER A 470 -14.48 -4.74 -2.04
N THR A 471 -15.47 -4.86 -1.14
CA THR A 471 -16.80 -5.40 -1.44
C THR A 471 -17.85 -4.76 -0.53
N GLN A 472 -19.10 -4.74 -0.97
CA GLN A 472 -20.26 -4.35 -0.15
C GLN A 472 -20.95 -5.57 0.52
N ASN A 473 -20.36 -6.78 0.45
CA ASN A 473 -21.01 -8.01 0.93
C ASN A 473 -21.56 -7.92 2.36
N ASN A 474 -22.88 -8.13 2.49
CA ASN A 474 -23.60 -8.23 3.78
C ASN A 474 -23.31 -9.53 4.55
N LYS A 475 -22.43 -10.42 4.06
CA LYS A 475 -21.99 -11.61 4.78
C LYS A 475 -20.79 -11.25 5.67
N PRO A 476 -20.94 -11.29 7.01
CA PRO A 476 -19.81 -11.08 7.92
C PRO A 476 -18.66 -12.05 7.58
N GLY A 477 -17.41 -11.56 7.63
CA GLY A 477 -16.20 -12.38 7.49
C GLY A 477 -15.47 -12.29 6.15
N ASN A 478 -16.13 -11.88 5.05
CA ASN A 478 -15.56 -12.11 3.71
C ASN A 478 -15.07 -10.84 2.99
N MET A 479 -13.78 -10.79 2.60
CA MET A 479 -13.22 -9.76 1.69
C MET A 479 -12.62 -10.42 0.45
N PRO A 480 -12.89 -9.92 -0.77
CA PRO A 480 -12.29 -10.47 -1.96
C PRO A 480 -10.82 -10.09 -2.09
N PHE A 481 -10.02 -11.07 -2.50
CA PHE A 481 -8.61 -10.90 -2.79
C PHE A 481 -8.25 -11.65 -4.06
N LEU A 482 -7.16 -11.21 -4.67
CA LEU A 482 -6.43 -11.94 -5.67
C LEU A 482 -5.23 -12.63 -5.01
N GLU A 483 -5.10 -13.93 -5.21
CA GLU A 483 -3.87 -14.69 -5.04
C GLU A 483 -3.46 -15.25 -6.39
N PHE A 484 -2.20 -15.04 -6.76
CA PHE A 484 -1.65 -15.61 -7.99
C PHE A 484 -0.23 -16.12 -7.75
N ASN A 485 -0.01 -17.41 -8.01
CA ASN A 485 1.30 -18.05 -7.91
C ASN A 485 1.42 -19.29 -8.80
N GLN A 486 2.66 -19.68 -9.12
CA GLN A 486 2.91 -20.96 -9.77
C GLN A 486 3.08 -22.09 -8.75
N ILE A 487 2.45 -23.23 -9.02
CA ILE A 487 2.49 -24.46 -8.21
C ILE A 487 3.13 -25.60 -9.04
N SER A 488 3.80 -26.53 -8.35
CA SER A 488 4.34 -27.74 -8.98
C SER A 488 3.34 -28.90 -8.93
N ALA A 489 3.08 -29.59 -10.05
CA ALA A 489 2.64 -30.99 -10.01
C ALA A 489 3.84 -31.94 -9.90
N ASP A 490 4.90 -31.64 -10.65
CA ASP A 490 6.16 -32.35 -10.76
C ASP A 490 7.05 -31.48 -11.68
N ASN A 491 8.35 -31.39 -11.47
CA ASN A 491 9.25 -30.50 -12.23
C ASN A 491 9.48 -30.96 -13.70
N THR A 492 8.49 -31.63 -14.31
CA THR A 492 8.61 -32.34 -15.59
C THR A 492 7.53 -31.98 -16.62
N VAL A 493 6.58 -31.10 -16.29
CA VAL A 493 5.51 -30.61 -17.19
C VAL A 493 5.41 -29.07 -17.10
N ALA A 494 4.75 -28.42 -18.06
CA ALA A 494 4.37 -27.00 -17.97
C ALA A 494 3.84 -26.68 -16.57
N GLY A 495 4.39 -25.66 -15.92
CA GLY A 495 4.08 -25.33 -14.52
C GLY A 495 2.59 -25.03 -14.39
N LYS A 496 1.94 -25.60 -13.37
CA LYS A 496 0.55 -25.27 -13.08
C LYS A 496 0.51 -23.92 -12.40
N VAL A 497 -0.41 -23.05 -12.78
CA VAL A 497 -0.55 -21.73 -12.15
C VAL A 497 -1.83 -21.71 -11.34
N ASN A 498 -1.70 -21.48 -10.04
CA ASN A 498 -2.84 -21.19 -9.18
C ASN A 498 -3.17 -19.71 -9.28
N LEU A 499 -4.31 -19.44 -9.88
CA LEU A 499 -4.96 -18.14 -9.87
C LEU A 499 -6.24 -18.29 -9.06
N CYS A 500 -6.29 -17.62 -7.92
CA CYS A 500 -7.46 -17.63 -7.06
C CYS A 500 -7.96 -16.21 -6.88
N PHE A 501 -9.18 -15.95 -7.35
CA PHE A 501 -9.92 -14.78 -6.92
C PHE A 501 -11.04 -15.26 -6.01
N GLN A 502 -10.89 -15.07 -4.69
CA GLN A 502 -11.84 -15.57 -3.70
C GLN A 502 -12.26 -14.48 -2.73
N LEU A 503 -13.47 -14.60 -2.19
CA LEU A 503 -13.78 -14.09 -0.86
C LEU A 503 -12.97 -14.89 0.16
N ASN A 504 -11.97 -14.28 0.80
CA ASN A 504 -11.28 -14.93 1.91
C ASN A 504 -12.28 -15.21 3.00
N ASP A 505 -12.15 -16.36 3.67
CA ASP A 505 -12.92 -16.64 4.88
C ASP A 505 -12.52 -15.69 6.02
N HIS A 506 -11.37 -15.00 5.87
CA HIS A 506 -10.82 -14.10 6.87
C HIS A 506 -10.19 -12.83 6.29
N ARG A 507 -10.51 -11.68 6.90
CA ARG A 507 -10.01 -10.34 6.50
C ARG A 507 -8.66 -9.97 7.14
N ILE A 508 -8.10 -10.88 7.92
CA ILE A 508 -6.98 -10.63 8.83
C ILE A 508 -5.62 -11.01 8.25
N TYR A 509 -5.55 -11.42 6.98
CA TYR A 509 -4.27 -11.53 6.27
C TYR A 509 -3.69 -10.14 5.95
N GLY A 510 -2.36 -10.03 5.90
CA GLY A 510 -1.69 -8.81 5.44
C GLY A 510 -1.31 -8.92 3.97
N PHE A 511 -2.08 -8.29 3.08
CA PHE A 511 -1.83 -8.24 1.62
C PHE A 511 -1.63 -6.82 1.13
N SER A 512 -1.07 -6.68 -0.07
CA SER A 512 -0.91 -5.38 -0.71
C SER A 512 -2.26 -4.79 -1.15
N VAL A 513 -2.29 -3.48 -1.30
CA VAL A 513 -3.40 -2.71 -1.89
C VAL A 513 -2.83 -1.92 -3.06
N ARG A 514 -3.57 -1.84 -4.18
CA ARG A 514 -3.24 -0.98 -5.32
C ARG A 514 -4.43 -0.06 -5.56
N CYS A 515 -4.24 1.24 -5.37
CA CYS A 515 -5.36 2.18 -5.35
C CYS A 515 -5.82 2.56 -6.76
N ILE A 516 -7.12 2.63 -6.95
CA ILE A 516 -7.79 3.09 -8.19
C ILE A 516 -8.39 4.48 -7.97
N GLN A 517 -8.57 5.25 -9.04
CA GLN A 517 -9.26 6.54 -8.98
C GLN A 517 -10.64 6.39 -8.32
N ASP A 518 -10.98 7.31 -7.40
CA ASP A 518 -12.30 7.36 -6.76
C ASP A 518 -13.36 7.98 -7.69
N ASN A 519 -13.67 7.23 -8.75
CA ASN A 519 -14.71 7.52 -9.74
C ASN A 519 -15.30 6.21 -10.29
N ILE A 520 -15.33 5.18 -9.45
CA ILE A 520 -15.88 3.87 -9.80
C ILE A 520 -17.38 4.07 -10.11
N PHE A 521 -17.83 3.49 -11.21
CA PHE A 521 -19.26 3.51 -11.55
C PHE A 521 -19.99 2.57 -10.60
N ASP A 522 -20.81 3.14 -9.73
CA ASP A 522 -21.73 2.40 -8.88
C ASP A 522 -22.79 1.72 -9.77
N ARG A 523 -22.79 0.38 -9.77
CA ARG A 523 -23.70 -0.39 -10.62
C ARG A 523 -24.95 -0.72 -9.83
N GLU A 524 -26.10 -0.33 -10.34
CA GLU A 524 -27.37 -0.54 -9.66
C GLU A 524 -27.93 -1.94 -9.97
N PRO A 525 -28.76 -2.55 -9.09
CA PRO A 525 -29.41 -3.85 -9.31
C PRO A 525 -30.02 -4.03 -10.72
N ALA A 526 -30.51 -2.96 -11.34
CA ALA A 526 -31.07 -2.97 -12.69
C ALA A 526 -30.02 -3.23 -13.79
N ASP A 527 -28.79 -2.75 -13.62
CA ASP A 527 -27.69 -2.98 -14.56
C ASP A 527 -27.33 -4.48 -14.60
N TYR A 528 -27.33 -5.13 -13.44
CA TYR A 528 -27.09 -6.57 -13.31
C TYR A 528 -28.21 -7.41 -13.95
N GLN A 529 -29.48 -7.01 -13.80
CA GLN A 529 -30.62 -7.71 -14.38
C GLN A 529 -30.72 -7.58 -15.90
N ALA A 530 -30.16 -6.49 -16.47
CA ALA A 530 -30.07 -6.31 -17.91
C ALA A 530 -28.98 -7.21 -18.53
N ASP A 531 -27.91 -7.48 -17.79
CA ASP A 531 -26.81 -8.34 -18.23
C ASP A 531 -27.15 -9.84 -18.08
N LEU A 532 -27.93 -10.27 -17.08
CA LEU A 532 -28.42 -11.66 -16.95
C LEU A 532 -29.44 -12.08 -18.03
N LYS A 533 -30.00 -11.13 -18.79
CA LYS A 533 -30.99 -11.37 -19.86
C LYS A 533 -30.39 -11.49 -21.26
N LYS A 534 -29.07 -11.30 -21.39
CA LYS A 534 -28.30 -11.45 -22.64
C LYS A 534 -27.41 -12.66 -22.53
#